data_AF-A0A8J7PNM7-F1
#
_entry.id   AF-A0A8J7PNM7-F1
#
_cell.length_a   1.000
_cell.length_b   1.000
_cell.length_c   1.000
_cell.angle_alpha   90.00
_cell.angle_beta   90.00
_cell.angle_gamma   90.00
#
_symmetry.space_group_name_H-M   'P 1'
#
loop_
_entity.id
_entity.type
_entity.pdbx_description
1 polymer ?
#
loop_
_entity_poly.entity_id
_entity_poly.type
_entity_poly.pdbx_seq_one_letter_code
_entity_poly.pdbx_strand_id
1 'polypeptide(L)'
;MRFAAFKQKYLTVFGSIALSTALSTALSIGLALSAPSSAWAMFYGFNQQAQAYEHEGDNLMDTGYYEQAISAYSQAINLLPYDAVQGRADALYARAVANDVAGHFDQASQDYSWARDYYLKAAQYANYGGSQAAEEGLTGGYDANFGQQLANLVRWRATVNPNSPDYFVDGGPMKAWNLRKMPLKVFIDDSQGTGWSQDLRDLIWRAISSWTNVSGSPIRFTQWYRADDADYIITRPSSSGQIAVGSGGFTSGIDEAQSENGKVMLKQSKSLLSCPGYDGSGYSQIDRNRLYNLALHECGHALGIGGHSPSGMDVMYWKAPILKLSDRDGATLRRMYSQ
;
A
#
# COMPACT_ATOMS: atom_id res chain seq x y z
N MET A 1 -2.65 -13.45 -20.84
CA MET A 1 -1.73 -12.27 -20.74
C MET A 1 -2.33 -11.01 -20.11
N ARG A 2 -3.60 -10.98 -19.66
CA ARG A 2 -4.23 -9.79 -19.04
C ARG A 2 -4.50 -9.89 -17.52
N PHE A 3 -4.24 -11.03 -16.88
CA PHE A 3 -4.25 -11.19 -15.42
C PHE A 3 -3.03 -10.56 -14.71
N ALA A 4 -1.97 -10.20 -15.47
CA ALA A 4 -0.79 -9.52 -14.92
C ALA A 4 -1.03 -8.03 -14.59
N ALA A 5 -2.09 -7.41 -15.13
CA ALA A 5 -2.36 -5.98 -14.94
C ALA A 5 -2.92 -5.66 -13.55
N PHE A 6 -3.70 -6.57 -12.93
CA PHE A 6 -4.17 -6.40 -11.54
C PHE A 6 -3.01 -6.52 -10.54
N LYS A 7 -2.10 -7.49 -10.76
CA LYS A 7 -0.85 -7.60 -10.00
C LYS A 7 -0.06 -6.30 -10.02
N GLN A 8 -0.02 -5.60 -11.14
CA GLN A 8 0.78 -4.38 -11.28
C GLN A 8 0.22 -3.19 -10.48
N LYS A 9 -1.11 -3.10 -10.30
CA LYS A 9 -1.76 -2.00 -9.55
C LYS A 9 -1.46 -2.05 -8.04
N TYR A 10 -1.19 -3.25 -7.50
CA TYR A 10 -0.79 -3.45 -6.11
C TYR A 10 0.69 -3.84 -5.92
N LEU A 11 1.48 -4.02 -6.98
CA LEU A 11 2.92 -4.36 -6.90
C LEU A 11 3.93 -3.38 -7.50
N THR A 12 3.61 -2.37 -8.32
CA THR A 12 4.73 -1.55 -8.85
C THR A 12 4.36 -0.16 -9.36
N VAL A 13 4.83 0.85 -8.61
CA VAL A 13 5.43 2.04 -9.21
C VAL A 13 6.84 1.63 -9.64
N PHE A 14 7.05 1.37 -10.94
CA PHE A 14 8.24 1.72 -11.72
C PHE A 14 8.11 1.22 -13.17
N GLY A 15 8.44 2.11 -14.11
CA GLY A 15 9.23 1.78 -15.29
C GLY A 15 8.48 1.24 -16.51
N SER A 16 7.98 2.15 -17.34
CA SER A 16 7.74 1.93 -18.76
C SER A 16 9.00 1.41 -19.46
N ILE A 17 8.96 0.19 -19.98
CA ILE A 17 9.89 -0.29 -21.00
C ILE A 17 9.27 0.00 -22.37
N ALA A 18 9.92 0.90 -23.11
CA ALA A 18 9.71 1.07 -24.52
C ALA A 18 10.08 -0.23 -25.25
N LEU A 19 9.16 -0.82 -26.01
CA LEU A 19 9.49 -1.87 -26.96
C LEU A 19 9.68 -1.22 -28.33
N SER A 20 10.94 -1.13 -28.75
CA SER A 20 11.34 -0.73 -30.11
C SER A 20 11.01 -1.83 -31.12
N THR A 21 10.65 -1.37 -32.31
CA THR A 21 10.37 -2.08 -33.56
C THR A 21 11.47 -3.04 -34.04
N ALA A 22 11.08 -4.26 -34.47
CA ALA A 22 11.42 -4.90 -35.76
C ALA A 22 11.19 -6.43 -35.68
N LEU A 23 10.29 -7.01 -36.50
CA LEU A 23 10.61 -7.50 -37.85
C LEU A 23 9.42 -8.30 -38.40
N SER A 24 9.09 -7.99 -39.65
CA SER A 24 8.17 -8.69 -40.53
C SER A 24 8.53 -10.16 -40.77
N THR A 25 7.55 -11.05 -40.64
CA THR A 25 7.37 -12.18 -41.57
C THR A 25 5.88 -12.52 -41.64
N ALA A 26 5.35 -12.51 -42.86
CA ALA A 26 3.99 -12.91 -43.16
C ALA A 26 3.90 -14.44 -43.15
N LEU A 27 2.98 -14.99 -42.35
CA LEU A 27 2.49 -16.34 -42.53
C LEU A 27 0.96 -16.31 -42.51
N SER A 28 0.39 -16.42 -43.69
CA SER A 28 -1.03 -16.62 -43.95
C SER A 28 -1.47 -17.97 -43.39
N ILE A 29 -2.20 -17.96 -42.27
CA ILE A 29 -2.96 -19.11 -41.79
C ILE A 29 -4.45 -18.76 -41.91
N GLY A 30 -5.17 -19.58 -42.66
CA GLY A 30 -6.57 -19.39 -42.99
C GLY A 30 -7.46 -19.26 -41.76
N LEU A 31 -8.37 -18.29 -41.82
CA LEU A 31 -9.47 -18.10 -40.88
C LEU A 31 -10.40 -19.33 -40.90
N ALA A 32 -10.34 -20.14 -39.85
CA ALA A 32 -11.50 -20.86 -39.36
C ALA A 32 -12.05 -20.09 -38.17
N LEU A 33 -13.02 -19.20 -38.41
CA LEU A 33 -13.81 -18.54 -37.36
C LEU A 33 -14.72 -19.60 -36.72
N SER A 34 -14.24 -20.31 -35.70
CA SER A 34 -15.14 -20.90 -34.72
C SER A 34 -15.65 -19.75 -33.84
N ALA A 35 -16.91 -19.34 -34.04
CA ALA A 35 -17.57 -18.47 -33.09
C ALA A 35 -17.48 -19.14 -31.70
N PRO A 36 -16.97 -18.47 -30.65
CA PRO A 36 -16.99 -19.05 -29.32
C PRO A 36 -18.45 -19.38 -28.99
N SER A 37 -18.71 -20.62 -28.57
CA SER A 37 -20.06 -21.02 -28.16
C SER A 37 -20.63 -19.99 -27.17
N SER A 38 -21.95 -19.79 -27.18
CA SER A 38 -22.63 -18.76 -26.38
C SER A 38 -22.27 -18.77 -24.89
N ALA A 39 -21.94 -19.93 -24.33
CA ALA A 39 -21.43 -20.08 -22.96
C ALA A 39 -20.03 -19.47 -22.75
N TRP A 40 -19.12 -19.66 -23.71
CA TRP A 40 -17.77 -19.06 -23.67
C TRP A 40 -17.83 -17.53 -23.86
N ALA A 41 -18.67 -17.02 -24.77
CA ALA A 41 -18.87 -15.58 -24.94
C ALA A 41 -19.49 -14.91 -23.69
N MET A 42 -20.43 -15.59 -23.02
CA MET A 42 -20.97 -15.15 -21.72
C MET A 42 -19.92 -15.15 -20.62
N PHE A 43 -19.12 -16.22 -20.49
CA PHE A 43 -18.03 -16.32 -19.51
C PHE A 43 -17.01 -15.18 -19.66
N TYR A 44 -16.56 -14.89 -20.89
CA TYR A 44 -15.66 -13.76 -21.15
C TYR A 44 -16.33 -12.39 -20.91
N GLY A 45 -17.63 -12.26 -21.19
CA GLY A 45 -18.39 -11.02 -20.97
C GLY A 45 -18.56 -10.67 -19.49
N PHE A 46 -18.90 -11.66 -18.65
CA PHE A 46 -19.06 -11.46 -17.20
C PHE A 46 -17.74 -11.07 -16.52
N ASN A 47 -16.63 -11.68 -16.93
CA ASN A 47 -15.30 -11.31 -16.41
C ASN A 47 -14.89 -9.89 -16.80
N GLN A 48 -15.24 -9.42 -18.00
CA GLN A 48 -14.97 -8.03 -18.40
C GLN A 48 -15.81 -7.02 -17.62
N GLN A 49 -17.09 -7.33 -17.38
CA GLN A 49 -17.97 -6.47 -16.58
C GLN A 49 -17.51 -6.40 -15.12
N ALA A 50 -17.14 -7.54 -14.52
CA ALA A 50 -16.59 -7.56 -13.18
C ALA A 50 -15.32 -6.69 -13.08
N GLN A 51 -14.39 -6.82 -14.03
CA GLN A 51 -13.18 -6.00 -14.09
C GLN A 51 -13.47 -4.50 -14.25
N ALA A 52 -14.53 -4.14 -14.99
CA ALA A 52 -14.93 -2.74 -15.12
C ALA A 52 -15.38 -2.16 -13.78
N TYR A 53 -16.18 -2.91 -13.01
CA TYR A 53 -16.59 -2.51 -11.66
C TYR A 53 -15.42 -2.48 -10.66
N GLU A 54 -14.46 -3.40 -10.75
CA GLU A 54 -13.23 -3.31 -9.95
C GLU A 54 -12.45 -2.02 -10.26
N HIS A 55 -12.29 -1.71 -11.56
CA HIS A 55 -11.59 -0.49 -11.96
C HIS A 55 -12.32 0.77 -11.50
N GLU A 56 -13.65 0.79 -11.57
CA GLU A 56 -14.49 1.85 -11.01
C GLU A 56 -14.27 1.97 -9.49
N GLY A 57 -14.33 0.86 -8.76
CA GLY A 57 -14.06 0.81 -7.33
C GLY A 57 -12.70 1.38 -6.95
N ASP A 58 -11.65 1.04 -7.70
CA ASP A 58 -10.31 1.57 -7.46
C ASP A 58 -10.24 3.08 -7.68
N ASN A 59 -10.89 3.59 -8.73
CA ASN A 59 -10.93 5.03 -8.99
C ASN A 59 -11.69 5.78 -7.89
N LEU A 60 -12.76 5.16 -7.35
CA LEU A 60 -13.52 5.68 -6.21
C LEU A 60 -12.67 5.66 -4.92
N MET A 61 -11.85 4.62 -4.71
CA MET A 61 -10.88 4.56 -3.62
C MET A 61 -9.85 5.69 -3.71
N ASP A 62 -9.27 5.91 -4.90
CA ASP A 62 -8.28 6.97 -5.14
C ASP A 62 -8.86 8.39 -4.94
N THR A 63 -10.18 8.53 -5.04
CA THR A 63 -10.91 9.81 -4.91
C THR A 63 -11.64 9.98 -3.58
N GLY A 64 -11.59 9.00 -2.69
CA GLY A 64 -12.16 9.07 -1.34
C GLY A 64 -13.64 8.70 -1.24
N TYR A 65 -14.27 8.19 -2.30
CA TYR A 65 -15.68 7.76 -2.31
C TYR A 65 -15.83 6.29 -1.87
N TYR A 66 -15.43 5.99 -0.64
CA TYR A 66 -15.29 4.60 -0.15
C TYR A 66 -16.58 3.79 -0.18
N GLU A 67 -17.74 4.37 0.18
CA GLU A 67 -19.04 3.68 0.12
C GLU A 67 -19.43 3.27 -1.30
N GLN A 68 -19.14 4.14 -2.27
CA GLN A 68 -19.39 3.83 -3.68
C GLN A 68 -18.42 2.76 -4.18
N ALA A 69 -17.16 2.80 -3.72
CA ALA A 69 -16.19 1.75 -4.03
C ALA A 69 -16.65 0.38 -3.50
N ILE A 70 -17.18 0.31 -2.28
CA ILE A 70 -17.75 -0.92 -1.69
C ILE A 70 -18.89 -1.45 -2.57
N SER A 71 -19.77 -0.57 -3.06
CA SER A 71 -20.85 -0.95 -3.99
C SER A 71 -20.29 -1.51 -5.30
N ALA A 72 -19.31 -0.85 -5.90
CA ALA A 72 -18.69 -1.28 -7.15
C ALA A 72 -18.00 -2.65 -6.99
N TYR A 73 -17.18 -2.85 -5.96
CA TYR A 73 -16.56 -4.14 -5.70
C TYR A 73 -17.60 -5.24 -5.40
N SER A 74 -18.71 -4.91 -4.73
CA SER A 74 -19.79 -5.87 -4.51
C SER A 74 -20.47 -6.29 -5.82
N GLN A 75 -20.63 -5.37 -6.78
CA GLN A 75 -21.13 -5.69 -8.11
C GLN A 75 -20.14 -6.57 -8.89
N ALA A 76 -18.84 -6.29 -8.80
CA ALA A 76 -17.81 -7.16 -9.36
C ALA A 76 -17.91 -8.60 -8.81
N ILE A 77 -17.96 -8.76 -7.48
CA ILE A 77 -18.08 -10.06 -6.81
C ILE A 77 -19.34 -10.83 -7.25
N ASN A 78 -20.46 -10.13 -7.47
CA ASN A 78 -21.73 -10.74 -7.88
C ASN A 78 -21.73 -11.19 -9.34
N LEU A 79 -20.96 -10.53 -10.21
CA LEU A 79 -20.85 -10.88 -11.63
C LEU A 79 -19.82 -11.97 -11.89
N LEU A 80 -18.85 -12.14 -11.00
CA LEU A 80 -17.83 -13.17 -11.14
C LEU A 80 -18.44 -14.58 -11.07
N PRO A 81 -18.18 -15.44 -12.08
CA PRO A 81 -18.54 -16.85 -12.06
C PRO A 81 -18.08 -17.55 -10.77
N TYR A 82 -18.76 -18.62 -10.39
CA TYR A 82 -18.44 -19.40 -9.18
C TYR A 82 -17.00 -19.93 -9.17
N ASP A 83 -16.45 -20.27 -10.33
CA ASP A 83 -15.11 -20.80 -10.55
C ASP A 83 -14.04 -19.72 -10.76
N ALA A 84 -14.39 -18.43 -10.80
CA ALA A 84 -13.45 -17.32 -10.91
C ALA A 84 -12.72 -17.04 -9.57
N VAL A 85 -11.94 -18.02 -9.11
CA VAL A 85 -11.31 -18.02 -7.78
C VAL A 85 -10.40 -16.81 -7.57
N GLN A 86 -9.54 -16.48 -8.54
CA GLN A 86 -8.60 -15.36 -8.43
C GLN A 86 -9.32 -14.01 -8.39
N GLY A 87 -10.19 -13.75 -9.38
CA GLY A 87 -10.93 -12.49 -9.43
C GLY A 87 -11.77 -12.27 -8.18
N ARG A 88 -12.33 -13.35 -7.61
CA ARG A 88 -13.07 -13.25 -6.35
C ARG A 88 -12.16 -12.93 -5.17
N ALA A 89 -10.95 -13.51 -5.10
CA ALA A 89 -9.95 -13.19 -4.09
C ALA A 89 -9.57 -11.70 -4.13
N ASP A 90 -9.27 -11.22 -5.35
CA ASP A 90 -8.84 -9.86 -5.66
C ASP A 90 -9.93 -8.83 -5.31
N ALA A 91 -11.18 -9.06 -5.77
CA ALA A 91 -12.31 -8.18 -5.48
C ALA A 91 -12.68 -8.14 -3.98
N LEU A 92 -12.64 -9.30 -3.29
CA LEU A 92 -12.88 -9.38 -1.85
C LEU A 92 -11.81 -8.61 -1.08
N TYR A 93 -10.54 -8.75 -1.46
CA TYR A 93 -9.46 -8.01 -0.83
C TYR A 93 -9.62 -6.50 -1.02
N ALA A 94 -9.97 -6.05 -2.23
CA ALA A 94 -10.21 -4.63 -2.51
C ALA A 94 -11.40 -4.09 -1.70
N ARG A 95 -12.50 -4.85 -1.62
CA ARG A 95 -13.65 -4.49 -0.80
C ARG A 95 -13.33 -4.49 0.70
N ALA A 96 -12.47 -5.39 1.17
CA ALA A 96 -12.01 -5.41 2.55
C ALA A 96 -11.33 -4.09 2.92
N VAL A 97 -10.40 -3.63 2.07
CA VAL A 97 -9.72 -2.33 2.26
C VAL A 97 -10.73 -1.19 2.23
N ALA A 98 -11.67 -1.19 1.29
CA ALA A 98 -12.70 -0.16 1.17
C ALA A 98 -13.61 -0.08 2.40
N ASN A 99 -14.06 -1.23 2.92
CA ASN A 99 -14.79 -1.35 4.17
C ASN A 99 -13.98 -0.78 5.34
N ASP A 100 -12.68 -1.09 5.42
CA ASP A 100 -11.82 -0.65 6.53
C ASP A 100 -11.68 0.87 6.57
N VAL A 101 -11.38 1.49 5.43
CA VAL A 101 -11.21 2.96 5.33
C VAL A 101 -12.55 3.71 5.48
N ALA A 102 -13.68 3.02 5.26
CA ALA A 102 -15.03 3.53 5.53
C ALA A 102 -15.48 3.34 7.00
N GLY A 103 -14.70 2.63 7.82
CA GLY A 103 -15.03 2.35 9.22
C GLY A 103 -15.89 1.10 9.45
N HIS A 104 -16.16 0.32 8.40
CA HIS A 104 -16.92 -0.95 8.45
C HIS A 104 -16.00 -2.12 8.82
N PHE A 105 -15.41 -2.08 10.03
CA PHE A 105 -14.31 -2.98 10.42
C PHE A 105 -14.70 -4.46 10.50
N ASP A 106 -15.95 -4.77 10.83
CA ASP A 106 -16.45 -6.15 10.90
C ASP A 106 -16.57 -6.73 9.49
N GLN A 107 -17.16 -5.98 8.56
CA GLN A 107 -17.26 -6.32 7.15
C GLN A 107 -15.87 -6.45 6.52
N ALA A 108 -14.95 -5.54 6.83
CA ALA A 108 -13.56 -5.64 6.39
C ALA A 108 -12.89 -6.93 6.88
N SER A 109 -13.08 -7.29 8.15
CA SER A 109 -12.49 -8.53 8.73
C SER A 109 -13.08 -9.80 8.11
N GLN A 110 -14.38 -9.78 7.79
CA GLN A 110 -15.04 -10.85 7.04
C GLN A 110 -14.48 -10.97 5.62
N ASP A 111 -14.38 -9.85 4.88
CA ASP A 111 -13.86 -9.84 3.52
C ASP A 111 -12.39 -10.26 3.45
N TYR A 112 -11.54 -9.84 4.41
CA TYR A 112 -10.16 -10.33 4.50
C TYR A 112 -10.09 -11.85 4.75
N SER A 113 -11.01 -12.39 5.54
CA SER A 113 -11.09 -13.83 5.79
C SER A 113 -11.49 -14.59 4.52
N TRP A 114 -12.47 -14.07 3.77
CA TRP A 114 -12.85 -14.66 2.49
C TRP A 114 -11.75 -14.52 1.45
N ALA A 115 -11.11 -13.35 1.32
CA ALA A 115 -10.00 -13.13 0.40
C ALA A 115 -8.86 -14.12 0.67
N ARG A 116 -8.45 -14.29 1.94
CA ARG A 116 -7.47 -15.31 2.35
C ARG A 116 -7.84 -16.70 1.83
N ASP A 117 -9.08 -17.13 2.07
CA ASP A 117 -9.53 -18.48 1.70
C ASP A 117 -9.52 -18.67 0.18
N TYR A 118 -9.91 -17.64 -0.59
CA TYR A 118 -9.87 -17.65 -2.04
C TYR A 118 -8.44 -17.63 -2.60
N TYR A 119 -7.50 -16.87 -2.03
CA TYR A 119 -6.08 -16.92 -2.45
C TYR A 119 -5.45 -18.28 -2.15
N LEU A 120 -5.74 -18.88 -0.99
CA LEU A 120 -5.26 -20.23 -0.68
C LEU A 120 -5.87 -21.28 -1.61
N LYS A 121 -7.14 -21.12 -2.00
CA LYS A 121 -7.79 -21.96 -3.01
C LYS A 121 -7.18 -21.77 -4.40
N ALA A 122 -6.89 -20.53 -4.81
CA ALA A 122 -6.22 -20.21 -6.07
C ALA A 122 -4.86 -20.89 -6.15
N ALA A 123 -4.09 -20.83 -5.05
CA ALA A 123 -2.80 -21.50 -4.95
C ALA A 123 -2.88 -23.02 -5.14
N GLN A 124 -3.90 -23.66 -4.55
CA GLN A 124 -4.15 -25.08 -4.73
C GLN A 124 -4.46 -25.41 -6.19
N TYR A 125 -5.38 -24.66 -6.81
CA TYR A 125 -5.74 -24.87 -8.22
C TYR A 125 -4.56 -24.68 -9.15
N ALA A 126 -3.67 -23.72 -8.88
CA ALA A 126 -2.45 -23.54 -9.66
C ALA A 126 -1.51 -24.76 -9.60
N ASN A 127 -1.45 -25.43 -8.46
CA ASN A 127 -0.60 -26.61 -8.28
C ASN A 127 -1.18 -27.86 -8.95
N TYR A 128 -2.51 -27.98 -9.07
CA TYR A 128 -3.17 -29.13 -9.70
C TYR A 128 -3.47 -28.94 -11.20
N GLY A 129 -3.69 -27.70 -11.65
CA GLY A 129 -4.26 -27.39 -12.97
C GLY A 129 -3.28 -27.30 -14.14
N GLY A 130 -1.97 -27.48 -13.91
CA GLY A 130 -0.96 -27.50 -14.99
C GLY A 130 -1.04 -26.28 -15.92
N SER A 131 -1.09 -26.50 -17.24
CA SER A 131 -1.16 -25.44 -18.25
C SER A 131 -2.47 -24.63 -18.21
N GLN A 132 -3.59 -25.26 -17.85
CA GLN A 132 -4.90 -24.58 -17.77
C GLN A 132 -4.91 -23.50 -16.68
N ALA A 133 -4.31 -23.79 -15.53
CA ALA A 133 -4.17 -22.80 -14.46
C ALA A 133 -3.32 -21.59 -14.89
N ALA A 134 -2.29 -21.80 -15.72
CA ALA A 134 -1.46 -20.72 -16.24
C ALA A 134 -2.22 -19.82 -17.24
N GLU A 135 -3.13 -20.40 -18.03
CA GLU A 135 -4.02 -19.65 -18.94
C GLU A 135 -5.02 -18.78 -18.18
N GLU A 136 -5.48 -19.24 -17.02
CA GLU A 136 -6.33 -18.51 -16.06
C GLU A 136 -5.57 -17.49 -15.21
N GLY A 137 -4.24 -17.39 -15.37
CA GLY A 137 -3.40 -16.42 -14.68
C GLY A 137 -3.11 -16.75 -13.21
N LEU A 138 -3.39 -17.97 -12.77
CA LEU A 138 -3.11 -18.45 -11.41
C LEU A 138 -1.61 -18.63 -11.19
N THR A 139 -1.14 -18.33 -9.99
CA THR A 139 0.28 -18.34 -9.64
C THR A 139 0.53 -18.97 -8.27
N GLY A 140 0.68 -20.30 -8.25
CA GLY A 140 0.76 -21.09 -7.02
C GLY A 140 1.68 -20.51 -5.94
N GLY A 141 2.87 -20.02 -6.31
CA GLY A 141 3.80 -19.41 -5.36
C GLY A 141 3.34 -18.06 -4.79
N TYR A 142 2.81 -17.17 -5.64
CA TYR A 142 2.35 -15.85 -5.20
C TYR A 142 1.05 -15.95 -4.39
N ASP A 143 0.07 -16.70 -4.90
CA ASP A 143 -1.24 -16.84 -4.26
C ASP A 143 -1.11 -17.54 -2.90
N ALA A 144 -0.22 -18.54 -2.79
CA ALA A 144 0.11 -19.14 -1.50
C ALA A 144 0.73 -18.13 -0.55
N ASN A 145 1.73 -17.37 -1.00
CA ASN A 145 2.42 -16.40 -0.15
C ASN A 145 1.48 -15.30 0.34
N PHE A 146 0.69 -14.71 -0.56
CA PHE A 146 -0.24 -13.65 -0.21
C PHE A 146 -1.40 -14.17 0.66
N GLY A 147 -1.93 -15.35 0.36
CA GLY A 147 -2.90 -16.02 1.23
C GLY A 147 -2.39 -16.25 2.65
N GLN A 148 -1.10 -16.62 2.82
CA GLN A 148 -0.49 -16.73 4.15
C GLN A 148 -0.30 -15.37 4.84
N GLN A 149 0.05 -14.31 4.10
CA GLN A 149 0.10 -12.96 4.65
C GLN A 149 -1.27 -12.52 5.17
N LEU A 150 -2.35 -12.77 4.42
CA LEU A 150 -3.71 -12.52 4.87
C LEU A 150 -4.12 -13.39 6.05
N ALA A 151 -3.63 -14.63 6.15
CA ALA A 151 -3.86 -15.47 7.32
C ALA A 151 -3.26 -14.83 8.59
N ASN A 152 -2.06 -14.25 8.50
CA ASN A 152 -1.45 -13.51 9.60
C ASN A 152 -2.23 -12.24 9.92
N LEU A 153 -2.67 -11.49 8.90
CA LEU A 153 -3.51 -10.30 9.08
C LEU A 153 -4.81 -10.64 9.82
N VAL A 154 -5.55 -11.66 9.39
CA VAL A 154 -6.81 -12.07 10.01
C VAL A 154 -6.59 -12.48 11.47
N ARG A 155 -5.52 -13.22 11.77
CA ARG A 155 -5.16 -13.61 13.14
C ARG A 155 -4.85 -12.39 14.00
N TRP A 156 -4.06 -11.45 13.50
CA TRP A 156 -3.72 -10.23 14.21
C TRP A 156 -4.95 -9.35 14.44
N ARG A 157 -5.82 -9.17 13.43
CA ARG A 157 -7.07 -8.41 13.54
C ARG A 157 -8.00 -8.94 14.62
N ALA A 158 -8.01 -10.25 14.87
CA ALA A 158 -8.78 -10.86 15.94
C ALA A 158 -8.27 -10.51 17.36
N THR A 159 -7.09 -9.89 17.48
CA THR A 159 -6.45 -9.56 18.77
C THR A 159 -6.44 -8.08 19.11
N VAL A 160 -6.89 -7.23 18.18
CA VAL A 160 -6.79 -5.76 18.27
C VAL A 160 -8.16 -5.12 18.15
N ASN A 161 -8.30 -3.88 18.63
CA ASN A 161 -9.56 -3.14 18.52
C ASN A 161 -9.37 -1.87 17.64
N PRO A 162 -9.96 -1.84 16.43
CA PRO A 162 -9.85 -0.69 15.53
C PRO A 162 -10.55 0.58 16.05
N ASN A 163 -11.40 0.45 17.07
CA ASN A 163 -12.11 1.56 17.71
C ASN A 163 -11.43 2.07 18.99
N SER A 164 -10.27 1.53 19.38
CA SER A 164 -9.52 2.02 20.54
C SER A 164 -9.18 3.52 20.38
N PRO A 165 -9.08 4.32 21.46
CA PRO A 165 -8.79 5.76 21.36
C PRO A 165 -7.42 6.09 20.72
N ASP A 166 -6.50 5.13 20.76
CA ASP A 166 -5.19 5.16 20.12
C ASP A 166 -4.84 3.75 19.63
N TYR A 167 -3.66 3.57 19.05
CA TYR A 167 -3.11 2.25 18.71
C TYR A 167 -1.71 2.06 19.30
N PHE A 168 -1.43 2.68 20.46
CA PHE A 168 -0.11 2.59 21.10
C PHE A 168 0.26 1.15 21.49
N VAL A 169 -0.74 0.35 21.91
CA VAL A 169 -0.54 -1.06 22.30
C VAL A 169 -0.55 -1.97 21.06
N ASP A 170 -1.41 -1.69 20.09
CA ASP A 170 -1.64 -2.55 18.93
C ASP A 170 -0.63 -2.30 17.79
N GLY A 171 -0.09 -1.08 17.71
CA GLY A 171 0.78 -0.57 16.65
C GLY A 171 2.22 -1.05 16.73
N GLY A 172 2.49 -2.18 17.40
CA GLY A 172 3.81 -2.77 17.50
C GLY A 172 4.77 -2.02 18.46
N PRO A 173 6.08 -2.28 18.37
CA PRO A 173 7.05 -1.68 19.27
C PRO A 173 7.12 -0.16 19.08
N MET A 174 6.94 0.57 20.18
CA MET A 174 6.97 2.03 20.18
C MET A 174 8.34 2.53 20.62
N LYS A 175 8.99 3.29 19.75
CA LYS A 175 10.23 4.04 20.03
C LYS A 175 9.90 5.52 20.24
N ALA A 176 10.89 6.31 20.63
CA ALA A 176 10.74 7.77 20.67
C ALA A 176 12.07 8.48 20.38
N TRP A 177 11.96 9.78 20.11
CA TRP A 177 13.10 10.68 20.02
C TRP A 177 13.38 11.34 21.36
N ASN A 178 14.64 11.55 21.71
CA ASN A 178 14.97 12.35 22.90
C ASN A 178 14.48 13.80 22.67
N LEU A 179 13.78 14.37 23.64
CA LEU A 179 13.18 15.71 23.49
C LEU A 179 14.22 16.81 23.23
N ARG A 180 15.48 16.62 23.65
CA ARG A 180 16.59 17.55 23.39
C ARG A 180 17.03 17.60 21.93
N LYS A 181 16.59 16.64 21.10
CA LYS A 181 16.82 16.62 19.65
C LYS A 181 15.88 17.55 18.89
N MET A 182 14.84 18.09 19.52
CA MET A 182 13.87 18.93 18.82
C MET A 182 14.44 20.33 18.55
N PRO A 183 14.24 20.90 17.34
CA PRO A 183 13.62 20.27 16.17
C PRO A 183 14.54 19.24 15.50
N LEU A 184 13.98 18.11 15.06
CA LEU A 184 14.73 17.10 14.29
C LEU A 184 15.19 17.71 12.97
N LYS A 185 16.45 17.47 12.62
CA LYS A 185 17.03 17.86 11.34
C LYS A 185 16.57 16.89 10.26
N VAL A 186 15.78 17.36 9.31
CA VAL A 186 15.22 16.53 8.26
C VAL A 186 15.87 16.86 6.91
N PHE A 187 16.50 15.86 6.32
CA PHE A 187 17.09 15.93 4.99
C PHE A 187 16.19 15.22 3.98
N ILE A 188 15.73 15.94 2.98
CA ILE A 188 15.05 15.38 1.80
C ILE A 188 16.01 15.52 0.63
N ASP A 189 16.42 14.38 0.08
CA ASP A 189 17.42 14.34 -0.98
C ASP A 189 16.96 15.09 -2.24
N ASP A 190 17.88 15.86 -2.81
CA ASP A 190 17.72 16.66 -4.03
C ASP A 190 18.56 16.15 -5.20
N SER A 191 19.31 15.07 -5.02
CA SER A 191 20.12 14.48 -6.06
C SER A 191 19.27 13.79 -7.13
N GLN A 192 19.75 13.77 -8.38
CA GLN A 192 19.05 13.13 -9.49
C GLN A 192 18.86 11.61 -9.30
N GLY A 193 19.81 10.95 -8.62
CA GLY A 193 19.78 9.50 -8.42
C GLY A 193 18.76 9.04 -7.39
N THR A 194 18.71 9.73 -6.25
CA THR A 194 17.93 9.29 -5.08
C THR A 194 17.03 10.37 -4.49
N GLY A 195 17.14 11.61 -4.93
CA GLY A 195 16.29 12.72 -4.51
C GLY A 195 15.11 12.98 -5.45
N TRP A 196 14.51 14.16 -5.34
CA TRP A 196 13.39 14.61 -6.18
C TRP A 196 13.57 16.05 -6.62
N SER A 197 12.81 16.52 -7.61
CA SER A 197 12.63 17.94 -7.92
C SER A 197 12.08 18.73 -6.72
N GLN A 198 12.27 20.05 -6.75
CA GLN A 198 11.85 20.95 -5.66
C GLN A 198 10.35 20.81 -5.33
N ASP A 199 9.47 20.71 -6.33
CA ASP A 199 8.02 20.62 -6.12
C ASP A 199 7.59 19.34 -5.38
N LEU A 200 8.24 18.21 -5.68
CA LEU A 200 8.02 16.96 -4.98
C LEU A 200 8.63 16.97 -3.58
N ARG A 201 9.81 17.59 -3.39
CA ARG A 201 10.36 17.80 -2.04
C ARG A 201 9.45 18.66 -1.19
N ASP A 202 8.85 19.71 -1.76
CA ASP A 202 7.86 20.55 -1.06
C ASP A 202 6.58 19.80 -0.74
N LEU A 203 6.17 18.85 -1.59
CA LEU A 203 5.04 17.95 -1.30
C LEU A 203 5.36 17.01 -0.13
N ILE A 204 6.53 16.37 -0.14
CA ILE A 204 7.01 15.50 0.95
C ILE A 204 7.14 16.30 2.25
N TRP A 205 7.74 17.49 2.19
CA TRP A 205 7.89 18.38 3.34
C TRP A 205 6.53 18.73 3.96
N ARG A 206 5.54 19.09 3.14
CA ARG A 206 4.16 19.36 3.62
C ARG A 206 3.51 18.13 4.24
N ALA A 207 3.72 16.94 3.68
CA ALA A 207 3.19 15.70 4.23
C ALA A 207 3.73 15.47 5.65
N ILE A 208 5.05 15.35 5.78
CA ILE A 208 5.68 15.04 7.07
C ILE A 208 5.41 16.14 8.11
N SER A 209 5.38 17.41 7.70
CA SER A 209 5.10 18.53 8.60
C SER A 209 3.74 18.46 9.26
N SER A 210 2.79 17.68 8.72
CA SER A 210 1.49 17.43 9.36
C SER A 210 1.62 16.84 10.76
N TRP A 211 2.64 16.01 11.00
CA TRP A 211 2.92 15.43 12.32
C TRP A 211 3.33 16.49 13.36
N THR A 212 3.90 17.61 12.93
CA THR A 212 4.28 18.72 13.82
C THR A 212 3.07 19.54 14.30
N ASN A 213 1.93 19.43 13.60
CA ASN A 213 0.69 20.14 13.91
C ASN A 213 -0.19 19.39 14.92
N VAL A 214 0.21 18.19 15.36
CA VAL A 214 -0.50 17.43 16.38
C VAL A 214 -0.41 18.18 17.71
N SER A 215 -1.53 18.73 18.16
CA SER A 215 -1.61 19.43 19.45
C SER A 215 -1.12 18.54 20.60
N GLY A 216 -0.31 19.11 21.49
CA GLY A 216 0.32 18.41 22.61
C GLY A 216 1.52 17.53 22.25
N SER A 217 1.86 17.39 20.96
CA SER A 217 3.06 16.66 20.54
C SER A 217 4.31 17.55 20.59
N PRO A 218 5.47 17.03 21.08
CA PRO A 218 6.73 17.76 21.07
C PRO A 218 7.44 17.75 19.71
N ILE A 219 6.96 16.97 18.73
CA ILE A 219 7.62 16.78 17.43
C ILE A 219 7.74 18.11 16.68
N ARG A 220 8.97 18.49 16.34
CA ARG A 220 9.27 19.66 15.51
C ARG A 220 10.32 19.27 14.49
N PHE A 221 10.24 19.86 13.29
CA PHE A 221 11.18 19.63 12.20
C PHE A 221 11.87 20.92 11.79
N THR A 222 13.11 20.80 11.35
CA THR A 222 13.83 21.84 10.61
C THR A 222 14.38 21.25 9.33
N GLN A 223 14.31 22.01 8.24
CA GLN A 223 14.95 21.61 6.99
C GLN A 223 16.46 21.52 7.19
N TRP A 224 17.06 20.54 6.53
CA TRP A 224 18.48 20.28 6.59
C TRP A 224 19.00 19.86 5.21
N TYR A 225 20.28 20.16 4.94
CA TYR A 225 20.85 20.07 3.58
C TYR A 225 21.92 18.99 3.41
N ARG A 226 22.26 18.26 4.47
CA ARG A 226 23.29 17.21 4.45
C ARG A 226 22.76 15.95 5.13
N ALA A 227 22.95 14.79 4.50
CA ALA A 227 22.46 13.53 5.05
C ALA A 227 23.22 13.09 6.32
N ASP A 228 24.55 13.30 6.37
CA ASP A 228 25.44 12.73 7.39
C ASP A 228 25.15 13.20 8.82
N ASP A 229 24.52 14.36 8.99
CA ASP A 229 24.18 14.96 10.28
C ASP A 229 22.68 15.26 10.44
N ALA A 230 21.85 14.70 9.57
CA ALA A 230 20.40 14.69 9.68
C ALA A 230 19.92 13.64 10.69
N ASP A 231 18.85 13.95 11.41
CA ASP A 231 18.15 13.00 12.28
C ASP A 231 17.16 12.16 11.46
N TYR A 232 16.50 12.74 10.45
CA TYR A 232 15.58 12.03 9.57
C TYR A 232 15.97 12.24 8.09
N ILE A 233 16.24 11.14 7.39
CA ILE A 233 16.68 11.12 6.00
C ILE A 233 15.56 10.55 5.13
N ILE A 234 15.23 11.23 4.04
CA ILE A 234 14.20 10.78 3.09
C ILE A 234 14.82 10.70 1.69
N THR A 235 14.78 9.51 1.08
CA THR A 235 15.31 9.25 -0.27
C THR A 235 14.38 8.33 -1.07
N ARG A 236 14.57 8.26 -2.38
CA ARG A 236 14.11 7.15 -3.23
C ARG A 236 15.01 5.92 -3.01
N PRO A 237 14.53 4.71 -3.35
CA PRO A 237 15.41 3.56 -3.48
C PRO A 237 16.45 3.80 -4.59
N SER A 238 17.72 3.49 -4.33
CA SER A 238 18.83 3.52 -5.28
C SER A 238 19.01 2.20 -6.04
N SER A 239 18.41 1.12 -5.56
CA SER A 239 18.46 -0.20 -6.19
C SER A 239 17.18 -1.01 -5.98
N SER A 240 16.94 -1.96 -6.88
CA SER A 240 15.84 -2.92 -6.78
C SER A 240 15.96 -3.77 -5.51
N GLY A 241 14.83 -4.02 -4.83
CA GLY A 241 14.79 -4.90 -3.66
C GLY A 241 15.02 -4.19 -2.32
N GLN A 242 15.29 -2.88 -2.31
CA GLN A 242 15.37 -2.10 -1.07
C GLN A 242 14.00 -1.87 -0.41
N ILE A 243 12.94 -1.93 -1.21
CA ILE A 243 11.56 -1.91 -0.74
C ILE A 243 10.98 -3.30 -1.03
N ALA A 244 10.32 -3.89 -0.03
CA ALA A 244 9.70 -5.19 -0.16
C ALA A 244 8.64 -5.19 -1.28
N VAL A 245 8.52 -6.32 -1.97
CA VAL A 245 7.53 -6.49 -3.03
C VAL A 245 6.12 -6.27 -2.44
N GLY A 246 5.36 -5.34 -3.04
CA GLY A 246 4.02 -4.96 -2.57
C GLY A 246 3.96 -3.81 -1.57
N SER A 247 5.12 -3.25 -1.19
CA SER A 247 5.23 -2.04 -0.37
C SER A 247 5.52 -0.79 -1.22
N GLY A 248 4.97 0.34 -0.82
CA GLY A 248 5.27 1.65 -1.43
C GLY A 248 6.50 2.31 -0.83
N GLY A 249 6.83 2.00 0.43
CA GLY A 249 7.93 2.59 1.16
C GLY A 249 8.52 1.63 2.18
N PHE A 250 9.58 2.11 2.83
CA PHE A 250 10.24 1.40 3.90
C PHE A 250 10.97 2.38 4.81
N THR A 251 10.80 2.24 6.12
CA THR A 251 11.53 3.05 7.09
C THR A 251 12.40 2.18 8.00
N SER A 252 13.66 2.59 8.15
CA SER A 252 14.60 2.02 9.10
C SER A 252 15.02 3.06 10.14
N GLY A 253 15.49 2.58 11.29
CA GLY A 253 15.98 3.42 12.38
C GLY A 253 17.27 2.87 12.96
N ILE A 254 18.14 3.80 13.38
CA ILE A 254 19.29 3.53 14.24
C ILE A 254 18.86 3.91 15.65
N ASP A 255 18.99 2.98 16.58
CA ASP A 255 18.64 3.22 17.98
C ASP A 255 19.85 3.78 18.75
N GLU A 256 19.58 4.56 19.78
CA GLU A 256 20.57 4.93 20.78
C GLU A 256 21.01 3.70 21.58
N ALA A 257 22.24 3.70 22.06
CA ALA A 257 22.79 2.57 22.82
C ALA A 257 22.08 2.33 24.17
N GLN A 258 21.46 3.38 24.72
CA GLN A 258 20.75 3.32 25.99
C GLN A 258 19.29 3.70 25.81
N SER A 259 18.41 2.92 26.45
CA SER A 259 17.01 3.27 26.59
C SER A 259 16.83 4.37 27.65
N GLU A 260 15.80 5.20 27.50
CA GLU A 260 15.44 6.24 28.45
C GLU A 260 14.03 5.95 28.97
N ASN A 261 13.86 5.89 30.30
CA ASN A 261 12.58 5.56 30.94
C ASN A 261 11.92 4.27 30.41
N GLY A 262 12.72 3.23 30.16
CA GLY A 262 12.25 1.95 29.62
C GLY A 262 11.84 1.98 28.14
N LYS A 263 12.10 3.10 27.44
CA LYS A 263 11.80 3.26 26.02
C LYS A 263 13.07 3.24 25.18
N VAL A 264 13.02 2.51 24.07
CA VAL A 264 14.07 2.55 23.05
C VAL A 264 14.05 3.89 22.35
N MET A 265 15.21 4.56 22.34
CA MET A 265 15.34 5.90 21.78
C MET A 265 15.94 5.83 20.37
N LEU A 266 15.40 6.64 19.45
CA LEU A 266 15.91 6.79 18.09
C LEU A 266 17.06 7.78 18.07
N LYS A 267 18.11 7.41 17.34
CA LYS A 267 19.26 8.25 17.00
C LYS A 267 19.15 8.85 15.60
N GLN A 268 18.70 8.04 14.64
CA GLN A 268 18.49 8.42 13.24
C GLN A 268 17.36 7.58 12.64
N SER A 269 16.59 8.14 11.71
CA SER A 269 15.65 7.38 10.88
C SER A 269 15.88 7.64 9.39
N LYS A 270 15.60 6.65 8.55
CA LYS A 270 15.66 6.76 7.10
C LYS A 270 14.43 6.16 6.46
N SER A 271 13.71 6.95 5.66
CA SER A 271 12.59 6.48 4.85
C SER A 271 12.97 6.41 3.37
N LEU A 272 12.60 5.32 2.74
CA LEU A 272 12.62 5.11 1.31
C LEU A 272 11.21 5.27 0.77
N LEU A 273 10.99 6.21 -0.14
CA LEU A 273 9.68 6.42 -0.78
C LEU A 273 9.77 6.02 -2.26
N SER A 274 8.93 5.08 -2.69
CA SER A 274 8.80 4.78 -4.12
C SER A 274 8.05 5.91 -4.83
N CYS A 275 8.58 6.34 -5.96
CA CYS A 275 7.86 7.20 -6.89
C CYS A 275 8.35 6.94 -8.33
N PRO A 276 7.53 7.22 -9.36
CA PRO A 276 7.89 6.93 -10.75
C PRO A 276 9.17 7.57 -11.28
N GLY A 277 9.65 8.68 -10.68
CA GLY A 277 10.79 9.45 -11.22
C GLY A 277 11.10 10.73 -10.43
N TYR A 278 12.15 11.43 -10.83
CA TYR A 278 12.69 12.60 -10.12
C TYR A 278 11.80 13.85 -10.24
N ASP A 279 11.34 14.20 -11.46
CA ASP A 279 10.75 15.53 -11.75
C ASP A 279 9.22 15.63 -11.61
N GLY A 280 8.52 14.57 -11.19
CA GLY A 280 7.05 14.57 -11.11
C GLY A 280 6.31 14.88 -12.43
N SER A 281 7.03 14.97 -13.56
CA SER A 281 6.47 15.31 -14.86
C SER A 281 5.47 14.24 -15.28
N GLY A 282 4.25 14.66 -15.63
CA GLY A 282 3.14 13.77 -15.95
C GLY A 282 2.43 13.16 -14.73
N TYR A 283 2.79 13.53 -13.49
CA TYR A 283 2.06 13.06 -12.31
C TYR A 283 0.68 13.70 -12.27
N SER A 284 -0.34 12.85 -12.22
CA SER A 284 -1.70 13.26 -11.91
C SER A 284 -1.82 13.73 -10.46
N GLN A 285 -2.96 14.32 -10.10
CA GLN A 285 -3.25 14.61 -8.69
C GLN A 285 -3.26 13.34 -7.83
N ILE A 286 -3.69 12.21 -8.39
CA ILE A 286 -3.70 10.91 -7.71
C ILE A 286 -2.27 10.47 -7.39
N ASP A 287 -1.34 10.61 -8.34
CA ASP A 287 0.07 10.24 -8.12
C ASP A 287 0.72 11.11 -7.04
N ARG A 288 0.40 12.42 -7.04
CA ARG A 288 0.83 13.35 -5.97
C ARG A 288 0.23 12.97 -4.62
N ASN A 289 -1.07 12.63 -4.58
CA ASN A 289 -1.72 12.17 -3.34
C ASN A 289 -1.09 10.89 -2.81
N ARG A 290 -0.74 9.93 -3.67
CA ARG A 290 -0.04 8.70 -3.28
C ARG A 290 1.33 8.97 -2.68
N LEU A 291 2.14 9.84 -3.30
CA LEU A 291 3.43 10.24 -2.72
C LEU A 291 3.26 10.98 -1.39
N TYR A 292 2.25 11.86 -1.29
CA TYR A 292 1.94 12.57 -0.05
C TYR A 292 1.54 11.62 1.08
N ASN A 293 0.59 10.72 0.81
CA ASN A 293 0.17 9.68 1.76
C ASN A 293 1.34 8.81 2.21
N LEU A 294 2.16 8.36 1.25
CA LEU A 294 3.32 7.53 1.54
C LEU A 294 4.33 8.26 2.44
N ALA A 295 4.67 9.50 2.12
CA ALA A 295 5.56 10.31 2.98
C ALA A 295 4.96 10.52 4.37
N LEU A 296 3.65 10.76 4.46
CA LEU A 296 2.93 10.92 5.72
C LEU A 296 3.00 9.65 6.58
N HIS A 297 2.78 8.47 5.98
CA HIS A 297 2.84 7.16 6.63
C HIS A 297 4.25 6.81 7.11
N GLU A 298 5.24 6.89 6.22
CA GLU A 298 6.63 6.54 6.54
C GLU A 298 7.23 7.49 7.60
N CYS A 299 6.72 8.73 7.68
CA CYS A 299 7.10 9.63 8.76
C CYS A 299 6.62 9.14 10.13
N GLY A 300 5.44 8.51 10.24
CA GLY A 300 5.00 7.91 11.51
C GLY A 300 5.94 6.79 11.97
N HIS A 301 6.42 5.96 11.05
CA HIS A 301 7.49 4.99 11.35
C HIS A 301 8.80 5.68 11.78
N ALA A 302 9.20 6.75 11.08
CA ALA A 302 10.41 7.51 11.42
C ALA A 302 10.32 8.23 12.78
N LEU A 303 9.11 8.49 13.27
CA LEU A 303 8.87 9.02 14.60
C LEU A 303 8.86 7.93 15.69
N GLY A 304 8.85 6.66 15.31
CA GLY A 304 9.02 5.52 16.23
C GLY A 304 7.82 4.59 16.33
N ILE A 305 6.78 4.74 15.50
CA ILE A 305 5.67 3.78 15.43
C ILE A 305 6.18 2.54 14.68
N GLY A 306 6.48 1.45 15.38
CA GLY A 306 7.13 0.28 14.77
C GLY A 306 6.21 -0.65 13.97
N GLY A 307 4.90 -0.50 14.08
CA GLY A 307 3.90 -1.31 13.39
C GLY A 307 2.79 -0.44 12.79
N HIS A 308 1.62 -1.05 12.58
CA HIS A 308 0.51 -0.41 11.87
C HIS A 308 -0.71 -0.24 12.78
N SER A 309 -1.50 0.78 12.51
CA SER A 309 -2.83 0.90 13.10
C SER A 309 -3.72 -0.27 12.63
N PRO A 310 -4.63 -0.77 13.48
CA PRO A 310 -5.66 -1.73 13.08
C PRO A 310 -6.84 -1.12 12.32
N SER A 311 -6.94 0.21 12.22
CA SER A 311 -8.06 0.89 11.57
C SER A 311 -7.65 1.54 10.27
N GLY A 312 -8.39 1.25 9.20
CA GLY A 312 -8.27 1.89 7.90
C GLY A 312 -8.49 3.39 7.87
N MET A 313 -8.99 3.97 8.97
CA MET A 313 -9.20 5.41 9.11
C MET A 313 -7.95 6.17 9.60
N ASP A 314 -6.87 5.46 9.91
CA ASP A 314 -5.61 6.05 10.38
C ASP A 314 -4.57 6.08 9.27
N VAL A 315 -3.71 7.10 9.28
CA VAL A 315 -2.56 7.17 8.37
C VAL A 315 -1.65 5.96 8.56
N MET A 316 -1.46 5.50 9.79
CA MET A 316 -0.60 4.35 10.08
C MET A 316 -1.22 2.99 9.70
N TYR A 317 -2.38 2.96 9.03
CA TYR A 317 -2.86 1.74 8.39
C TYR A 317 -2.11 1.47 7.09
N TRP A 318 -1.59 0.26 6.95
CA TRP A 318 -0.72 -0.19 5.86
C TRP A 318 -1.31 -0.07 4.42
N LYS A 319 -2.62 0.19 4.28
CA LYS A 319 -3.30 0.40 2.99
C LYS A 319 -4.17 1.66 2.90
N ALA A 320 -4.10 2.56 3.89
CA ALA A 320 -4.99 3.72 3.92
C ALA A 320 -4.58 4.76 2.86
N PRO A 321 -5.47 5.14 1.92
CA PRO A 321 -5.24 6.27 1.01
C PRO A 321 -5.55 7.62 1.69
N ILE A 322 -5.14 7.77 2.94
CA ILE A 322 -5.53 8.89 3.81
C ILE A 322 -4.48 10.00 3.75
N LEU A 323 -4.97 11.23 3.53
CA LEU A 323 -4.12 12.42 3.34
C LEU A 323 -4.08 13.33 4.57
N LYS A 324 -4.65 12.89 5.70
CA LYS A 324 -4.71 13.66 6.93
C LYS A 324 -4.64 12.73 8.14
N LEU A 325 -3.85 13.13 9.13
CA LEU A 325 -3.79 12.43 10.41
C LEU A 325 -5.16 12.37 11.07
N SER A 326 -5.51 11.19 11.58
CA SER A 326 -6.67 10.98 12.43
C SER A 326 -6.41 11.48 13.86
N ASP A 327 -7.47 11.57 14.65
CA ASP A 327 -7.33 11.86 16.07
C ASP A 327 -6.56 10.75 16.81
N ARG A 328 -6.66 9.49 16.34
CA ARG A 328 -5.96 8.33 16.89
C ARG A 328 -4.47 8.34 16.53
N ASP A 329 -4.09 8.80 15.33
CA ASP A 329 -2.69 9.04 14.97
C ASP A 329 -2.07 10.04 15.96
N GLY A 330 -2.78 11.15 16.22
CA GLY A 330 -2.36 12.16 17.18
C GLY A 330 -2.33 11.68 18.62
N ALA A 331 -3.32 10.88 19.04
CA ALA A 331 -3.39 10.30 20.39
C ALA A 331 -2.25 9.32 20.63
N THR A 332 -1.96 8.46 19.65
CA THR A 332 -0.82 7.53 19.70
C THR A 332 0.49 8.30 19.81
N LEU A 333 0.68 9.33 18.99
CA LEU A 333 1.89 10.15 19.05
C LEU A 333 2.04 10.82 20.41
N ARG A 334 0.98 11.44 20.96
CA ARG A 334 1.04 12.03 22.31
C ARG A 334 1.42 11.01 23.37
N ARG A 335 0.83 9.81 23.33
CA ARG A 335 1.12 8.72 24.27
C ARG A 335 2.55 8.19 24.14
N MET A 336 3.16 8.29 22.95
CA MET A 336 4.58 8.00 22.78
C MET A 336 5.48 9.00 23.53
N TYR A 337 5.01 10.20 23.84
CA TYR A 337 5.81 11.23 24.51
C TYR A 337 5.28 11.61 25.90
N SER A 338 4.24 10.93 26.40
CA SER A 338 3.80 11.05 27.80
C SER A 338 4.79 10.32 28.71
N GLN A 339 5.07 10.92 29.87
CA GLN A 339 5.97 10.38 30.89
C GLN A 339 5.39 9.15 31.59
#